data_AF-A0A351X986-F1
#
_entry.id   AF-A0A351X986-F1
#
_cell.length_a   1.000
_cell.length_b   1.000
_cell.length_c   1.000
_cell.angle_alpha   90.00
_cell.angle_beta   90.00
_cell.angle_gamma   90.00
#
_symmetry.space_group_name_H-M   'P 1'
#
loop_
_entity.id
_entity.type
_entity.pdbx_description
1 polymer ?
#
loop_
_entity_poly.entity_id
_entity_poly.type
_entity_poly.pdbx_seq_one_letter_code
_entity_poly.pdbx_strand_id
1 'polypeptide(L)'
;MDNKTTLPVWGPYSKKYMGISRIIGDIDNENCKTSANAVRFDFTVHPTIWNSSTPVPNVTVPSAYHLWKCSTDYSFYSYRYELMWKDMVYADVSFSKINDEAYLARVEFVNNTDLSQNTVLNLFSSLEFPDSKEYYINPSNDKKYNLIKANEYKEYSYNTVRPWENETPD
;
A
#
# COMPACT_ATOMS: atom_id res chain seq x y z
N MET A 1 33.90 -0.03 13.60
CA MET A 1 32.75 0.55 14.32
C MET A 1 31.67 0.82 13.31
N ASP A 2 30.61 0.01 13.38
CA ASP A 2 29.24 0.22 12.88
C ASP A 2 29.02 0.86 11.51
N ASN A 3 29.33 0.14 10.42
CA ASN A 3 28.57 0.29 9.18
C ASN A 3 27.31 -0.58 9.29
N LYS A 4 26.40 -0.20 10.19
CA LYS A 4 25.04 -0.75 10.17
C LYS A 4 24.37 -0.09 8.97
N THR A 5 24.33 -0.77 7.83
CA THR A 5 23.66 -0.28 6.62
C THR A 5 22.18 -0.06 6.96
N THR A 6 21.83 1.16 7.34
CA THR A 6 20.46 1.55 7.62
C THR A 6 19.73 1.57 6.29
N LEU A 7 18.69 0.76 6.18
CA LEU A 7 17.77 0.82 5.03
C LEU A 7 17.25 2.26 4.89
N PRO A 8 17.10 2.78 3.67
CA PRO A 8 16.56 4.10 3.46
C PRO A 8 15.10 4.18 3.94
N VAL A 9 14.61 5.40 4.17
CA VAL A 9 13.22 5.64 4.60
C VAL A 9 12.21 5.29 3.51
N TRP A 10 12.64 5.40 2.25
CA TRP A 10 11.87 5.09 1.05
C TRP A 10 12.33 3.80 0.41
N GLY A 11 11.39 2.98 -0.05
CA GLY A 11 11.69 1.76 -0.79
C GLY A 11 10.48 0.86 -0.98
N PRO A 12 10.63 -0.27 -1.70
CA PRO A 12 9.54 -1.21 -1.93
C PRO A 12 9.30 -2.11 -0.70
N TYR A 13 8.81 -1.53 0.39
CA TYR A 13 8.69 -2.22 1.69
C TYR A 13 7.32 -2.87 1.93
N SER A 14 6.34 -2.62 1.07
CA SER A 14 5.03 -3.23 1.21
C SER A 14 5.10 -4.75 1.10
N LYS A 15 4.31 -5.42 1.95
CA LYS A 15 4.16 -6.88 1.96
C LYS A 15 2.92 -7.36 1.20
N LYS A 16 2.11 -6.43 0.66
CA LYS A 16 0.86 -6.73 -0.03
C LYS A 16 0.99 -6.45 -1.53
N TYR A 17 1.41 -5.23 -1.88
CA TYR A 17 1.45 -4.77 -3.27
C TYR A 17 2.78 -4.13 -3.65
N MET A 18 3.26 -4.37 -4.87
CA MET A 18 4.48 -3.77 -5.39
C MET A 18 4.25 -2.29 -5.65
N GLY A 19 5.17 -1.46 -5.16
CA GLY A 19 5.06 -0.03 -5.27
C GLY A 19 6.20 0.67 -4.54
N ILE A 20 5.91 1.84 -4.00
CA ILE A 20 6.81 2.59 -3.14
C ILE A 20 6.21 2.77 -1.77
N SER A 21 7.03 2.60 -0.75
CA SER A 21 6.67 2.81 0.64
C SER A 21 7.56 3.87 1.26
N ARG A 22 6.99 4.66 2.18
CA ARG A 22 7.72 5.56 3.08
C ARG A 22 7.50 5.12 4.52
N ILE A 23 8.55 4.93 5.27
CA ILE A 23 8.46 4.79 6.73
C ILE A 23 8.25 6.19 7.31
N ILE A 24 7.09 6.46 7.91
CA ILE A 24 6.76 7.77 8.48
C ILE A 24 7.33 7.90 9.90
N GLY A 25 7.44 6.78 10.62
CA GLY A 25 7.85 6.78 12.02
C GLY A 25 6.63 6.89 12.94
N ASP A 26 6.71 7.72 13.97
CA ASP A 26 5.66 7.83 14.98
C ASP A 26 4.64 8.92 14.59
N ILE A 27 3.35 8.58 14.63
CA ILE A 27 2.24 9.49 14.33
C ILE A 27 1.36 9.64 15.57
N ASP A 28 1.16 10.87 16.02
CA ASP A 28 0.24 11.20 17.12
C ASP A 28 -1.17 11.49 16.59
N ASN A 29 -2.20 11.21 17.39
CA ASN A 29 -3.55 11.68 17.10
C ASN A 29 -3.68 13.20 17.29
N GLU A 30 -4.77 13.81 16.81
CA GLU A 30 -5.02 15.26 16.91
C GLU A 30 -4.91 15.82 18.35
N ASN A 31 -5.20 14.98 19.35
CA ASN A 31 -5.16 15.34 20.77
C ASN A 31 -3.82 14.99 21.47
N CYS A 32 -2.82 14.47 20.75
CA CYS A 32 -1.53 13.97 21.25
C CYS A 32 -1.63 12.99 22.44
N LYS A 33 -2.74 12.25 22.54
CA LYS A 33 -3.00 11.28 23.62
C LYS A 33 -2.62 9.85 23.25
N THR A 34 -2.50 9.56 21.97
CA THR A 34 -2.12 8.24 21.46
C THR A 34 -1.17 8.40 20.30
N SER A 35 -0.05 7.68 20.36
CA SER A 35 0.90 7.57 19.27
C SER A 35 0.78 6.20 18.60
N ALA A 36 0.92 6.17 17.29
CA ALA A 36 1.14 4.97 16.51
C ALA A 36 2.60 4.97 16.09
N ASN A 37 3.36 3.96 16.49
CA ASN A 37 4.78 3.92 16.18
C ASN A 37 5.04 3.18 14.87
N ALA A 38 6.11 3.55 14.16
CA ALA A 38 6.56 2.89 12.93
C ALA A 38 5.49 2.74 11.82
N VAL A 39 4.66 3.77 11.63
CA VAL A 39 3.66 3.82 10.54
C VAL A 39 4.36 3.84 9.18
N ARG A 40 3.79 3.12 8.21
CA ARG A 40 4.27 3.08 6.83
C ARG A 40 3.18 3.55 5.88
N PHE A 41 3.54 4.46 4.98
CA PHE A 41 2.73 4.81 3.83
C PHE A 41 3.12 3.93 2.65
N ASP A 42 2.15 3.33 1.99
CA ASP A 42 2.33 2.55 0.76
C ASP A 42 1.62 3.24 -0.40
N PHE A 43 2.27 3.28 -1.56
CA PHE A 43 1.71 3.77 -2.82
C PHE A 43 1.98 2.75 -3.92
N THR A 44 0.91 2.30 -4.57
CA THR A 44 0.93 1.23 -5.57
C THR A 44 0.34 1.74 -6.88
N VAL A 45 0.99 1.33 -7.97
CA VAL A 45 0.57 1.65 -9.33
C VAL A 45 0.09 0.38 -10.01
N HIS A 46 -1.17 0.38 -10.44
CA HIS A 46 -1.83 -0.75 -11.09
C HIS A 46 -2.39 -0.35 -12.46
N PRO A 47 -1.58 -0.48 -13.52
CA PRO A 47 -2.04 -0.31 -14.90
C PRO A 47 -2.87 -1.52 -15.33
N THR A 48 -3.98 -1.29 -16.03
CA THR A 48 -4.86 -2.34 -16.54
C THR A 48 -5.40 -2.01 -17.93
N ILE A 49 -5.98 -3.02 -18.59
CA ILE A 49 -6.84 -2.80 -19.77
C ILE A 49 -8.28 -2.66 -19.28
N TRP A 50 -9.06 -1.77 -19.91
CA TRP A 50 -10.47 -1.60 -19.61
C TRP A 50 -11.22 -2.94 -19.74
N ASN A 51 -12.02 -3.28 -18.72
CA ASN A 51 -12.80 -4.52 -18.68
C ASN A 51 -11.94 -5.81 -18.81
N SER A 52 -10.72 -5.78 -18.27
CA SER A 52 -9.82 -6.94 -18.20
C SER A 52 -9.70 -7.48 -16.77
N SER A 53 -9.19 -8.70 -16.64
CA SER A 53 -8.92 -9.36 -15.36
C SER A 53 -7.46 -9.20 -14.89
N THR A 54 -6.78 -8.11 -15.27
CA THR A 54 -5.38 -7.86 -14.87
C THR A 54 -5.25 -7.83 -13.34
N PRO A 55 -4.46 -8.73 -12.73
CA PRO A 55 -4.32 -8.79 -11.27
C PRO A 55 -3.55 -7.56 -10.75
N VAL A 56 -3.92 -7.12 -9.54
CA VAL A 56 -3.16 -6.13 -8.75
C VAL A 56 -1.75 -6.65 -8.45
N PRO A 57 -0.73 -5.80 -8.25
CA PRO A 57 0.66 -6.25 -8.25
C PRO A 57 1.03 -6.88 -6.92
N ASN A 58 0.48 -8.06 -6.63
CA ASN A 58 0.62 -8.70 -5.34
C ASN A 58 2.03 -9.29 -5.17
N VAL A 59 2.70 -8.99 -4.06
CA VAL A 59 4.09 -9.44 -3.82
C VAL A 59 4.18 -10.89 -3.30
N THR A 60 3.06 -11.50 -2.94
CA THR A 60 2.99 -12.88 -2.41
C THR A 60 2.45 -13.89 -3.42
N VAL A 61 1.84 -13.45 -4.52
CA VAL A 61 1.31 -14.34 -5.57
C VAL A 61 1.66 -13.84 -6.98
N PRO A 62 1.84 -14.73 -7.97
CA PRO A 62 2.09 -14.33 -9.36
C PRO A 62 0.99 -13.38 -9.88
N SER A 63 1.38 -12.17 -10.29
CA SER A 63 0.44 -11.08 -10.60
C SER A 63 0.80 -10.27 -11.85
N ALA A 64 1.30 -10.94 -12.90
CA ALA A 64 1.60 -10.36 -14.22
C ALA A 64 2.55 -9.14 -14.24
N TYR A 65 3.18 -8.81 -13.11
CA TYR A 65 4.26 -7.84 -13.05
C TYR A 65 5.60 -8.54 -12.89
N HIS A 66 6.63 -7.97 -13.51
CA HIS A 66 7.96 -8.53 -13.58
C HIS A 66 8.99 -7.45 -13.23
N LEU A 67 9.77 -7.69 -12.16
CA LEU A 67 10.86 -6.80 -11.78
C LEU A 67 11.88 -6.70 -12.91
N TRP A 68 12.38 -5.50 -13.16
CA TRP A 68 13.27 -5.24 -14.29
C TRP A 68 14.63 -4.72 -13.87
N LYS A 69 14.65 -3.58 -13.16
CA LYS A 69 15.88 -2.93 -12.69
C LYS A 69 15.69 -2.42 -11.27
N CYS A 70 16.75 -2.44 -10.47
CA CYS A 70 16.75 -1.90 -9.11
C CYS A 70 18.16 -1.42 -8.76
N SER A 71 18.28 -0.17 -8.32
CA SER A 71 19.51 0.38 -7.76
C SER A 71 19.73 -0.15 -6.34
N THR A 72 20.98 -0.33 -5.94
CA THR A 72 21.34 -0.84 -4.61
C THR A 72 20.94 0.06 -3.45
N ASP A 73 20.70 1.34 -3.73
CA ASP A 73 20.29 2.37 -2.77
C ASP A 73 18.77 2.69 -2.80
N TYR A 74 17.99 1.93 -3.59
CA TYR A 74 16.56 2.17 -3.84
C TYR A 74 16.24 3.58 -4.38
N SER A 75 17.21 4.27 -4.96
CA SER A 75 16.97 5.52 -5.69
C SER A 75 16.16 5.31 -6.96
N PHE A 76 16.24 4.11 -7.55
CA PHE A 76 15.52 3.74 -8.75
C PHE A 76 15.14 2.27 -8.73
N TYR A 77 13.92 1.96 -9.12
CA TYR A 77 13.52 0.60 -9.46
C TYR A 77 12.34 0.60 -10.42
N SER A 78 12.25 -0.43 -11.24
CA SER A 78 11.23 -0.56 -12.27
C SER A 78 10.74 -1.98 -12.41
N TYR A 79 9.50 -2.10 -12.86
CA TYR A 79 8.87 -3.36 -13.22
C TYR A 79 8.00 -3.17 -14.46
N ARG A 80 7.82 -4.25 -15.20
CA ARG A 80 6.91 -4.32 -16.34
C ARG A 80 5.63 -5.02 -15.93
N TYR A 81 4.50 -4.44 -16.29
CA TYR A 81 3.20 -5.09 -16.27
C TYR A 81 2.89 -5.69 -17.63
N GLU A 82 2.80 -7.00 -17.72
CA GLU A 82 2.28 -7.66 -18.92
C GLU A 82 0.75 -7.59 -18.89
N LEU A 83 0.16 -6.78 -19.77
CA LEU A 83 -1.30 -6.60 -19.86
C LEU A 83 -1.91 -7.53 -20.90
N MET A 84 -1.17 -7.79 -21.98
CA MET A 84 -1.44 -8.86 -22.94
C MET A 84 -0.14 -9.60 -23.25
N TRP A 85 -0.28 -10.91 -23.45
CA TRP A 85 0.83 -11.82 -23.71
C TRP A 85 1.73 -11.36 -24.86
N LYS A 86 2.99 -11.80 -24.84
CA LYS A 86 3.97 -11.61 -25.91
C LYS A 86 4.24 -10.13 -26.22
N ASP A 87 4.31 -9.30 -25.17
CA ASP A 87 4.56 -7.86 -25.25
C ASP A 87 3.58 -7.11 -26.19
N MET A 88 2.37 -7.64 -26.42
CA MET A 88 1.38 -6.97 -27.27
C MET A 88 0.90 -5.66 -26.66
N VAL A 89 0.59 -5.68 -25.36
CA VAL A 89 0.36 -4.48 -24.56
C VAL A 89 1.01 -4.69 -23.20
N TYR A 90 1.81 -3.72 -22.78
CA TYR A 90 2.43 -3.71 -21.47
C TYR A 90 2.52 -2.30 -20.91
N ALA A 91 2.78 -2.21 -19.61
CA ALA A 91 3.04 -0.96 -18.94
C ALA A 91 4.36 -1.03 -18.15
N ASP A 92 5.33 -0.21 -18.51
CA ASP A 92 6.57 -0.08 -17.73
C ASP A 92 6.38 0.95 -16.63
N VAL A 93 6.48 0.50 -15.39
CA VAL A 93 6.39 1.33 -14.19
C VAL A 93 7.78 1.50 -13.59
N SER A 94 8.12 2.73 -13.22
CA SER A 94 9.37 3.01 -12.52
C SER A 94 9.18 4.05 -11.43
N PHE A 95 9.93 3.87 -10.35
CA PHE A 95 10.06 4.82 -9.27
C PHE A 95 11.48 5.37 -9.29
N SER A 96 11.61 6.69 -9.25
CA SER A 96 12.90 7.38 -9.22
C SER A 96 12.90 8.48 -8.17
N LYS A 97 13.97 8.57 -7.39
CA LYS A 97 14.13 9.59 -6.36
C LYS A 97 14.28 10.96 -7.01
N ILE A 98 13.44 11.93 -6.58
CA ILE A 98 13.60 13.35 -6.94
C ILE A 98 14.46 14.03 -5.88
N ASN A 99 14.10 13.85 -4.62
CA ASN A 99 14.83 14.34 -3.44
C ASN A 99 14.50 13.44 -2.23
N ASP A 100 14.88 13.83 -1.01
CA ASP A 100 14.68 13.01 0.20
C ASP A 100 13.19 12.87 0.61
N GLU A 101 12.33 13.77 0.14
CA GLU A 101 10.92 13.87 0.51
C GLU A 101 9.97 13.43 -0.64
N ALA A 102 10.49 13.24 -1.85
CA ALA A 102 9.67 13.03 -3.04
C ALA A 102 10.28 12.01 -4.02
N TYR A 103 9.40 11.17 -4.56
CA TYR A 103 9.71 10.19 -5.61
C TYR A 103 8.77 10.39 -6.80
N LEU A 104 9.31 10.18 -8.01
CA LEU A 104 8.58 10.18 -9.26
C LEU A 104 8.13 8.75 -9.58
N ALA A 105 6.83 8.56 -9.74
CA ALA A 105 6.26 7.38 -10.37
C ALA A 105 6.02 7.66 -11.87
N ARG A 106 6.77 6.99 -12.76
CA ARG A 106 6.56 7.05 -14.21
C ARG A 106 5.88 5.76 -14.66
N VAL A 107 4.85 5.90 -15.49
CA VAL A 107 4.13 4.80 -16.13
C VAL A 107 4.12 5.03 -17.63
N GLU A 108 4.59 4.05 -18.39
CA GLU A 108 4.64 4.08 -19.84
C GLU A 108 3.83 2.91 -20.39
N PHE A 109 2.71 3.21 -21.04
CA PHE A 109 1.92 2.21 -21.76
C PHE A 109 2.47 2.05 -23.17
N VAL A 110 2.70 0.80 -23.56
CA VAL A 110 3.13 0.43 -24.91
C VAL A 110 2.06 -0.48 -25.51
N ASN A 111 1.59 -0.11 -26.71
CA ASN A 111 0.63 -0.89 -27.48
C ASN A 111 1.25 -1.25 -28.83
N ASN A 112 1.59 -2.53 -28.99
CA ASN A 112 2.14 -3.12 -30.21
C ASN A 112 1.06 -3.84 -31.04
N THR A 113 -0.22 -3.61 -30.76
CA THR A 113 -1.32 -4.15 -31.58
C THR A 113 -1.74 -3.19 -32.67
N ASP A 114 -2.41 -3.71 -33.70
CA ASP A 114 -2.95 -2.90 -34.79
C ASP A 114 -4.16 -2.04 -34.36
N LEU A 115 -4.77 -2.34 -33.21
CA LEU A 115 -5.96 -1.68 -32.70
C LEU A 115 -5.64 -0.77 -31.51
N SER A 116 -6.42 0.29 -31.36
CA SER A 116 -6.37 1.10 -30.13
C SER A 116 -6.89 0.29 -28.94
N GLN A 117 -6.19 0.39 -27.82
CA GLN A 117 -6.50 -0.31 -26.59
C GLN A 117 -6.89 0.70 -25.52
N ASN A 118 -8.02 0.48 -24.86
CA ASN A 118 -8.43 1.31 -23.73
C ASN A 118 -7.71 0.82 -22.49
N THR A 119 -6.85 1.67 -21.92
CA THR A 119 -6.12 1.37 -20.69
C THR A 119 -6.62 2.24 -19.53
N VAL A 120 -6.44 1.73 -18.32
CA VAL A 120 -6.77 2.42 -17.07
C VAL A 120 -5.55 2.41 -16.18
N LEU A 121 -5.30 3.54 -15.52
CA LEU A 121 -4.27 3.65 -14.50
C LEU A 121 -4.93 3.78 -13.14
N ASN A 122 -4.81 2.75 -12.31
CA ASN A 122 -5.29 2.78 -10.94
C ASN A 122 -4.12 3.10 -10.01
N LEU A 123 -4.36 4.01 -9.07
CA LEU A 123 -3.40 4.41 -8.05
C LEU A 123 -4.02 4.09 -6.69
N PHE A 124 -3.29 3.34 -5.88
CA PHE A 124 -3.72 2.98 -4.54
C PHE A 124 -2.73 3.53 -3.53
N SER A 125 -3.25 4.08 -2.44
CA SER A 125 -2.45 4.50 -1.30
C SER A 125 -3.04 3.95 -0.02
N SER A 126 -2.20 3.53 0.91
CA SER A 126 -2.63 3.10 2.24
C SER A 126 -1.64 3.53 3.32
N LEU A 127 -2.16 3.71 4.53
CA LEU A 127 -1.37 3.79 5.75
C LEU A 127 -1.46 2.44 6.46
N GLU A 128 -0.29 1.87 6.75
CA GLU A 128 -0.17 0.60 7.46
C GLU A 128 0.36 0.87 8.87
N PHE A 129 -0.50 0.58 9.85
CA PHE A 129 -0.20 0.67 11.27
C PHE A 129 0.25 -0.71 11.79
N PRO A 130 1.41 -0.83 12.45
CA PRO A 130 1.96 -2.13 12.84
C PRO A 130 1.23 -2.79 14.02
N ASP A 131 0.58 -2.01 14.88
CA ASP A 131 -0.09 -2.52 16.09
C ASP A 131 -1.60 -2.74 15.87
N SER A 132 -1.96 -3.74 15.05
CA SER A 132 -3.33 -4.24 15.04
C SER A 132 -3.57 -5.04 16.34
N LYS A 133 -4.16 -4.38 17.35
CA LYS A 133 -4.56 -5.05 18.60
C LYS A 133 -5.86 -5.83 18.38
N GLU A 134 -5.74 -7.13 18.25
CA GLU A 134 -6.89 -8.04 18.31
C GLU A 134 -7.29 -8.28 19.77
N TYR A 135 -8.55 -8.01 20.10
CA TYR A 135 -9.11 -8.29 21.41
C TYR A 135 -10.02 -9.52 21.31
N TYR A 136 -9.61 -10.61 21.94
CA TYR A 136 -10.43 -11.81 22.05
C TYR A 136 -11.33 -11.70 23.27
N ILE A 137 -12.64 -11.63 23.04
CA ILE A 137 -13.64 -11.57 24.09
C ILE A 137 -14.18 -12.97 24.31
N ASN A 138 -14.08 -13.50 25.55
CA ASN A 138 -14.67 -14.80 25.91
C ASN A 138 -16.05 -14.61 26.57
N PRO A 139 -17.15 -14.95 25.88
CA PRO A 139 -18.52 -14.72 26.37
C PRO A 139 -18.95 -15.55 27.55
N SER A 140 -18.20 -16.58 27.90
CA SER A 140 -18.58 -17.48 29.00
C SER A 140 -18.22 -16.92 30.38
N ASN A 141 -17.26 -16.00 30.49
CA ASN A 141 -16.64 -15.64 31.77
C ASN A 141 -16.68 -14.16 32.17
N ASP A 142 -16.91 -13.21 31.25
CA ASP A 142 -16.84 -11.78 31.57
C ASP A 142 -18.19 -11.06 31.41
N LYS A 143 -18.82 -10.69 32.53
CA LYS A 143 -20.05 -9.86 32.56
C LYS A 143 -19.77 -8.35 32.37
N LYS A 144 -18.58 -7.98 31.88
CA LYS A 144 -18.09 -6.58 31.89
C LYS A 144 -18.22 -5.83 30.57
N TYR A 145 -18.84 -6.41 29.55
CA TYR A 145 -19.01 -5.77 28.25
C TYR A 145 -20.40 -6.05 27.67
N ASN A 146 -20.87 -5.14 26.82
CA ASN A 146 -22.07 -5.33 26.01
C ASN A 146 -21.64 -5.54 24.56
N LEU A 147 -22.00 -6.68 23.98
CA LEU A 147 -21.88 -6.90 22.53
C LEU A 147 -23.10 -6.24 21.87
N ILE A 148 -22.86 -5.17 21.12
CA ILE A 148 -23.88 -4.48 20.34
C ILE A 148 -23.54 -4.73 18.88
N LYS A 149 -24.50 -5.25 18.09
CA LYS A 149 -24.26 -5.45 16.65
C LYS A 149 -24.13 -4.11 15.93
N ALA A 150 -23.44 -4.09 14.78
CA ALA A 150 -23.31 -2.90 13.94
C ALA A 150 -24.66 -2.22 13.64
N ASN A 151 -25.71 -3.02 13.42
CA ASN A 151 -27.05 -2.53 13.11
C ASN A 151 -27.86 -2.04 14.33
N GLU A 152 -27.34 -2.21 15.54
CA GLU A 152 -28.06 -1.93 16.80
C GLU A 152 -27.60 -0.62 17.46
N TYR A 153 -26.59 0.06 16.92
CA TYR A 153 -26.16 1.39 17.36
C TYR A 153 -26.34 2.43 16.24
N LYS A 154 -26.54 3.70 16.62
CA LYS A 154 -26.59 4.84 15.69
C LYS A 154 -25.26 5.59 15.58
N GLU A 155 -24.49 5.57 16.66
CA GLU A 155 -23.21 6.23 16.78
C GLU A 155 -22.36 5.42 17.76
N TYR A 156 -21.05 5.36 17.53
CA TYR A 156 -20.10 4.75 18.44
C TYR A 156 -18.86 5.65 18.51
N SER A 157 -18.46 5.99 19.74
CA SER A 157 -17.28 6.79 20.03
C SER A 157 -16.38 6.06 21.00
N TYR A 158 -15.08 5.99 20.72
CA TYR A 158 -14.12 5.42 21.65
C TYR A 158 -13.85 6.38 22.82
N ASN A 159 -13.62 5.83 24.02
CA ASN A 159 -13.21 6.63 25.19
C ASN A 159 -11.81 7.26 25.02
N THR A 160 -10.96 6.64 24.20
CA THR A 160 -9.64 7.15 23.84
C THR A 160 -9.55 7.25 22.32
N VAL A 161 -9.51 8.48 21.81
CA VAL A 161 -9.37 8.79 20.38
C VAL A 161 -8.07 8.18 19.84
N ARG A 162 -8.12 7.41 18.76
CA ARG A 162 -6.95 6.83 18.08
C ARG A 162 -6.72 7.51 16.72
N PRO A 163 -5.48 7.52 16.19
CA PRO A 163 -5.16 8.19 14.93
C PRO A 163 -5.94 7.65 13.71
N TRP A 164 -6.36 6.38 13.76
CA TRP A 164 -7.04 5.69 12.65
C TRP A 164 -8.56 5.53 12.85
N GLU A 165 -9.18 6.26 13.78
CA GLU A 165 -10.62 6.10 14.08
C GLU A 165 -11.55 6.42 12.90
N ASN A 166 -11.13 7.31 12.01
CA ASN A 166 -11.91 7.70 10.83
C ASN A 166 -11.52 6.93 9.56
N GLU A 167 -10.66 5.90 9.68
CA GLU A 167 -10.19 5.12 8.53
C GLU A 167 -10.84 3.74 8.41
N THR A 168 -11.70 3.34 9.35
CA THR A 168 -12.53 2.14 9.19
C THR A 168 -13.72 2.44 8.27
N PRO A 169 -13.92 1.68 7.17
CA PRO A 169 -15.16 1.74 6.40
C PRO A 169 -16.34 1.28 7.29
N ASP A 170 -17.50 1.89 7.07
CA ASP A 170 -18.74 1.58 7.81
C ASP A 170 -19.33 0.19 7.47
#